data_AF-R8BMH5-F1
#
_entry.id   AF-R8BMH5-F1
#
_cell.length_a   1.000
_cell.length_b   1.000
_cell.length_c   1.000
_cell.angle_alpha   90.00
_cell.angle_beta   90.00
_cell.angle_gamma   90.00
#
_symmetry.space_group_name_H-M   'P 1'
#
loop_
_entity.id
_entity.type
_entity.pdbx_description
1 polymer ?
#
loop_
_entity_poly.entity_id
_entity_poly.type
_entity_poly.pdbx_seq_one_letter_code
_entity_poly.pdbx_strand_id
1 'polypeptide(L)'
;MIMTLLLVTFEFLQGNMKAADHLMAGGIQLLKDNLTILQGAAGRPRSKKLTSDEFEDVEHMLPRLSVSSSVTHFCNLQSRQFAELRGSGVGSLPDADGQTGLPRLLALWSEFSTRALVFVCQSFRNQLLQLKYDVTEVEERQTQLLLRLRQWRALLDQYLVGAKSETVRYSLKMLIPHWLMVYIFTSCVLDPTDLSYDHFEPEFREINTRCAELLAMEIYQEGSATAQSFRNKIKFSLGDGLITPLALVIGKCRIHDVRMEAAEMFRLLPREAAWDAQALIIGKLGLVLMEERARVIHGYVPSNSRWFWTGGEWDIDNRVLHSRYVRIVPAEDGSPIHLGMTLDLDSLPDICGEVGCTKDHSYLPLRHARSGLRDVMH
;
A
#
# COMPACT_ATOMS: atom_id res chain seq x y z
N MET A 1 -14.26 5.83 -19.68
CA MET A 1 -13.11 5.83 -18.75
C MET A 1 -13.13 7.05 -17.84
N ILE A 2 -13.03 8.29 -18.37
CA ILE A 2 -13.06 9.52 -17.54
C ILE A 2 -14.30 9.59 -16.64
N MET A 3 -15.51 9.38 -17.19
CA MET A 3 -16.74 9.37 -16.39
C MET A 3 -16.73 8.31 -15.28
N THR A 4 -16.22 7.11 -15.57
CA THR A 4 -16.08 6.04 -14.57
C THR A 4 -15.15 6.47 -13.43
N LEU A 5 -14.01 7.07 -13.76
CA LEU A 5 -13.05 7.58 -12.76
C LEU A 5 -13.63 8.72 -11.92
N LEU A 6 -14.40 9.63 -12.53
CA LEU A 6 -15.09 10.71 -11.81
C LEU A 6 -16.14 10.15 -10.85
N LEU A 7 -16.94 9.17 -11.28
CA LEU A 7 -17.94 8.54 -10.42
C LEU A 7 -17.28 7.74 -9.27
N VAL A 8 -16.22 6.99 -9.57
CA VAL A 8 -15.41 6.30 -8.53
C VAL A 8 -14.86 7.30 -7.52
N THR A 9 -14.29 8.41 -7.99
CA THR A 9 -13.76 9.48 -7.15
C THR A 9 -14.87 10.11 -6.30
N PHE A 10 -16.03 10.36 -6.88
CA PHE A 10 -17.19 10.91 -6.18
C PHE A 10 -17.66 9.99 -5.05
N GLU A 11 -17.85 8.70 -5.32
CA GLU A 11 -18.23 7.71 -4.30
C GLU A 11 -17.15 7.60 -3.21
N PHE A 12 -15.86 7.66 -3.57
CA PHE A 12 -14.77 7.71 -2.59
C PHE A 12 -14.84 8.93 -1.69
N LEU A 13 -15.14 10.12 -2.22
CA LEU A 13 -15.31 11.33 -1.42
C LEU A 13 -16.50 11.20 -0.46
N GLN A 14 -17.60 10.59 -0.92
CA GLN A 14 -18.76 10.30 -0.07
C GLN A 14 -18.51 9.21 0.98
N GLY A 15 -17.44 8.43 0.85
CA GLY A 15 -17.17 7.28 1.72
C GLY A 15 -17.98 6.04 1.36
N ASN A 16 -18.64 6.02 0.20
CA ASN A 16 -19.41 4.88 -0.28
C ASN A 16 -18.48 3.87 -0.97
N MET A 17 -17.67 3.20 -0.16
CA MET A 17 -16.64 2.26 -0.62
C MET A 17 -17.24 1.11 -1.45
N LYS A 18 -18.46 0.69 -1.12
CA LYS A 18 -19.16 -0.36 -1.85
C LYS A 18 -19.50 0.08 -3.27
N ALA A 19 -20.09 1.26 -3.46
CA ALA A 19 -20.40 1.75 -4.80
C ALA A 19 -19.13 2.02 -5.62
N ALA A 20 -18.11 2.61 -5.00
CA ALA A 20 -16.81 2.81 -5.64
C ALA A 20 -16.19 1.48 -6.11
N ASP A 21 -16.22 0.44 -5.26
CA ASP A 21 -15.73 -0.90 -5.60
C ASP A 21 -16.49 -1.53 -6.78
N HIS A 22 -17.83 -1.40 -6.81
CA HIS A 22 -18.64 -1.88 -7.94
C HIS A 22 -18.35 -1.11 -9.23
N LEU A 23 -18.18 0.21 -9.16
CA LEU A 23 -17.88 1.06 -10.32
C LEU A 23 -16.48 0.76 -10.89
N MET A 24 -15.48 0.58 -10.01
CA MET A 24 -14.15 0.15 -10.43
C MET A 24 -14.18 -1.23 -11.07
N ALA A 25 -14.86 -2.18 -10.41
CA ALA A 25 -14.98 -3.55 -10.89
C ALA A 25 -15.67 -3.62 -12.26
N GLY A 26 -16.82 -2.97 -12.40
CA GLY A 26 -17.54 -2.89 -13.67
C GLY A 26 -16.73 -2.15 -14.74
N GLY A 27 -16.05 -1.07 -14.36
CA GLY A 27 -15.17 -0.30 -15.24
C GLY A 27 -14.03 -1.13 -15.85
N ILE A 28 -13.33 -1.90 -15.02
CA ILE A 28 -12.26 -2.80 -15.48
C ILE A 28 -12.83 -3.88 -16.39
N GLN A 29 -13.93 -4.51 -16.01
CA GLN A 29 -14.53 -5.58 -16.81
C GLN A 29 -14.98 -5.10 -18.19
N LEU A 30 -15.53 -3.88 -18.28
CA LEU A 30 -15.94 -3.26 -19.54
C LEU A 30 -14.74 -2.83 -20.40
N LEU A 31 -13.64 -2.42 -19.78
CA LEU A 31 -12.47 -1.88 -20.47
C LEU A 31 -11.35 -2.89 -20.67
N LYS A 32 -11.48 -4.13 -20.17
CA LYS A 32 -10.41 -5.13 -20.18
C LYS A 32 -9.76 -5.36 -21.54
N ASP A 33 -10.56 -5.33 -22.60
CA ASP A 33 -10.09 -5.56 -23.97
C ASP A 33 -9.45 -4.32 -24.61
N ASN A 34 -9.52 -3.16 -23.94
CA ASN A 34 -8.96 -1.89 -24.41
C ASN A 34 -7.78 -1.39 -23.54
N LEU A 35 -7.55 -2.00 -22.38
CA LEU A 35 -6.48 -1.60 -21.45
C LEU A 35 -5.21 -2.40 -21.74
N THR A 36 -4.17 -1.72 -22.24
CA THR A 36 -2.87 -2.31 -22.59
C THR A 36 -2.16 -2.94 -21.40
N ILE A 37 -2.34 -2.41 -20.18
CA ILE A 37 -1.82 -3.03 -18.95
C ILE A 37 -2.46 -4.40 -18.65
N LEU A 38 -3.64 -4.66 -19.23
CA LEU A 38 -4.38 -5.92 -19.08
C LEU A 38 -4.17 -6.87 -20.26
N GLN A 39 -3.57 -6.38 -21.34
CA GLN A 39 -3.24 -7.18 -22.51
C GLN A 39 -1.86 -7.85 -22.35
N GLY A 40 -1.84 -9.17 -22.57
CA GLY A 40 -0.63 -9.95 -22.75
C GLY A 40 0.22 -9.41 -23.91
N ALA A 41 1.54 -9.65 -23.91
CA ALA A 41 2.50 -9.26 -24.97
C ALA A 41 2.12 -9.70 -26.40
N ALA A 42 1.03 -10.46 -26.58
CA ALA A 42 0.51 -10.96 -27.85
C ALA A 42 -0.72 -10.20 -28.41
N GLY A 43 -1.16 -9.10 -27.80
CA GLY A 43 -2.43 -8.43 -28.17
C GLY A 43 -2.30 -7.18 -29.06
N ARG A 44 -2.38 -7.37 -30.38
CA ARG A 44 -2.59 -6.37 -31.47
C ARG A 44 -1.53 -5.25 -31.68
N PRO A 45 -1.22 -4.90 -32.94
CA PRO A 45 -0.40 -3.74 -33.25
C PRO A 45 -1.12 -2.46 -32.77
N ARG A 46 -0.37 -1.62 -32.03
CA ARG A 46 -0.78 -0.29 -31.55
C ARG A 46 -1.50 0.45 -32.69
N SER A 47 -2.82 0.61 -32.57
CA SER A 47 -3.58 1.47 -33.48
C SER A 47 -2.97 2.86 -33.38
N LYS A 48 -2.34 3.35 -34.45
CA LYS A 48 -1.75 4.70 -34.57
C LYS A 48 -2.81 5.82 -34.56
N LYS A 49 -3.93 5.65 -33.85
CA LYS A 49 -5.03 6.61 -33.79
C LYS A 49 -5.55 6.75 -32.36
N LEU A 50 -4.81 7.54 -31.56
CA LEU A 50 -5.24 8.76 -30.86
C LEU A 50 -4.11 9.10 -29.88
N THR A 51 -3.07 9.74 -30.40
CA THR A 51 -1.98 10.32 -29.60
C THR A 51 -2.49 11.62 -28.97
N SER A 52 -3.18 11.51 -27.85
CA SER A 52 -3.15 12.56 -26.83
C SER A 52 -2.49 11.92 -25.62
N ASP A 53 -1.37 12.48 -25.17
CA ASP A 53 -0.67 12.03 -23.94
C ASP A 53 -1.66 11.94 -22.76
N GLU A 54 -2.71 12.76 -22.75
CA GLU A 54 -3.79 12.75 -21.76
C GLU A 54 -4.61 11.44 -21.76
N PHE A 55 -4.73 10.75 -22.89
CA PHE A 55 -5.49 9.49 -22.97
C PHE A 55 -4.66 8.30 -22.47
N GLU A 56 -3.34 8.29 -22.73
CA GLU A 56 -2.41 7.29 -22.19
C GLU A 56 -2.36 7.39 -20.65
N ASP A 57 -2.33 8.59 -20.09
CA ASP A 57 -2.32 8.78 -18.64
C ASP A 57 -3.60 8.24 -17.97
N VAL A 58 -4.78 8.51 -18.55
CA VAL A 58 -6.07 8.06 -18.00
C VAL A 58 -6.22 6.54 -18.11
N GLU A 59 -5.61 5.90 -19.11
CA GLU A 59 -5.64 4.44 -19.32
C GLU A 59 -5.10 3.66 -18.11
N HIS A 60 -4.05 4.18 -17.48
CA HIS A 60 -3.39 3.51 -16.37
C HIS A 60 -3.99 3.85 -15.00
N MET A 61 -4.79 4.92 -14.89
CA MET A 61 -5.36 5.35 -13.60
C MET A 61 -6.35 4.35 -13.02
N LEU A 62 -7.26 3.79 -13.83
CA LEU A 62 -8.29 2.89 -13.32
C LEU A 62 -7.71 1.54 -12.84
N PRO A 63 -6.83 0.85 -13.61
CA PRO A 63 -6.15 -0.34 -13.13
C PRO A 63 -5.30 -0.08 -11.89
N ARG A 64 -4.59 1.05 -11.85
CA ARG A 64 -3.81 1.45 -10.68
C ARG A 64 -4.68 1.67 -9.45
N LEU A 65 -5.80 2.38 -9.60
CA LEU A 65 -6.75 2.60 -8.52
C LEU A 65 -7.29 1.27 -8.01
N SER A 66 -7.71 0.37 -8.89
CA SER A 66 -8.18 -0.96 -8.51
C SER A 66 -7.13 -1.77 -7.73
N VAL A 67 -5.88 -1.80 -8.20
CA VAL A 67 -4.77 -2.49 -7.53
C VAL A 67 -4.47 -1.85 -6.18
N SER A 68 -4.38 -0.52 -6.12
CA SER A 68 -4.14 0.21 -4.86
C SER A 68 -5.30 0.05 -3.88
N SER A 69 -6.53 0.00 -4.38
CA SER A 69 -7.74 -0.25 -3.60
C SER A 69 -7.79 -1.68 -3.07
N SER A 70 -7.14 -2.66 -3.72
CA SER A 70 -7.04 -4.02 -3.14
C SER A 70 -6.10 -4.13 -1.95
N VAL A 71 -5.20 -3.15 -1.77
CA VAL A 71 -4.43 -2.99 -0.54
C VAL A 71 -5.35 -2.49 0.60
N THR A 72 -6.53 -1.96 0.26
CA THR A 72 -7.62 -1.66 1.22
C THR A 72 -8.53 -2.86 1.39
N HIS A 73 -8.85 -3.15 2.64
CA HIS A 73 -9.76 -4.24 3.01
C HIS A 73 -11.24 -3.87 2.87
N PHE A 74 -11.52 -2.76 2.17
CA PHE A 74 -12.85 -2.23 1.94
C PHE A 74 -13.32 -2.40 0.48
N CYS A 75 -12.40 -2.73 -0.45
CA CYS A 75 -12.70 -3.00 -1.85
C CYS A 75 -12.54 -4.49 -2.19
N ASN A 76 -13.49 -5.30 -1.72
CA ASN A 76 -13.42 -6.76 -1.78
C ASN A 76 -13.56 -7.33 -3.21
N LEU A 77 -14.24 -6.64 -4.14
CA LEU A 77 -14.48 -7.13 -5.49
C LEU A 77 -13.22 -7.09 -6.36
N GLN A 78 -12.32 -6.12 -6.15
CA GLN A 78 -11.06 -6.02 -6.90
C GLN A 78 -10.21 -7.29 -6.76
N SER A 79 -10.17 -7.88 -5.57
CA SER A 79 -9.43 -9.13 -5.29
C SER A 79 -9.81 -10.29 -6.21
N ARG A 80 -11.07 -10.33 -6.65
CA ARG A 80 -11.60 -11.36 -7.55
C ARG A 80 -11.19 -11.12 -9.00
N GLN A 81 -11.06 -9.85 -9.39
CA GLN A 81 -10.74 -9.45 -10.76
C GLN A 81 -9.27 -9.61 -11.13
N PHE A 82 -8.35 -9.64 -10.15
CA PHE A 82 -6.93 -9.83 -10.43
C PHE A 82 -6.61 -11.12 -11.18
N ALA A 83 -7.37 -12.19 -11.00
CA ALA A 83 -7.17 -13.42 -11.77
C ALA A 83 -7.37 -13.22 -13.28
N GLU A 84 -8.11 -12.19 -13.69
CA GLU A 84 -8.35 -11.88 -15.10
C GLU A 84 -7.31 -10.90 -15.68
N LEU A 85 -6.54 -10.19 -14.84
CA LEU A 85 -5.58 -9.20 -15.30
C LEU A 85 -4.28 -9.88 -15.75
N ARG A 86 -3.99 -9.93 -17.05
CA ARG A 86 -2.71 -10.45 -17.54
C ARG A 86 -1.64 -9.37 -17.47
N GLY A 87 -0.98 -9.24 -16.32
CA GLY A 87 0.15 -8.33 -16.10
C GLY A 87 1.42 -8.75 -16.83
N SER A 88 1.36 -9.00 -18.15
CA SER A 88 2.53 -9.39 -18.94
C SER A 88 3.51 -8.23 -19.13
N GLY A 89 4.80 -8.51 -19.27
CA GLY A 89 5.83 -7.49 -19.53
C GLY A 89 6.27 -6.71 -18.28
N VAL A 90 7.57 -6.40 -18.19
CA VAL A 90 8.21 -5.85 -16.98
C VAL A 90 8.09 -4.31 -16.90
N GLY A 91 7.37 -3.68 -17.83
CA GLY A 91 7.32 -2.22 -17.98
C GLY A 91 8.60 -1.65 -18.59
N SER A 92 8.50 -0.43 -19.13
CA SER A 92 9.63 0.29 -19.72
C SER A 92 10.42 1.04 -18.65
N LEU A 93 11.72 1.23 -18.87
CA LEU A 93 12.52 2.18 -18.09
C LEU A 93 12.54 3.54 -18.80
N PRO A 94 12.75 4.64 -18.06
CA PRO A 94 13.13 5.93 -18.64
C PRO A 94 14.42 5.82 -19.45
N ASP A 95 14.59 6.71 -20.42
CA ASP A 95 15.84 6.79 -21.17
C ASP A 95 17.01 7.12 -20.21
N ALA A 96 18.13 6.43 -20.40
CA ALA A 96 19.28 6.47 -19.49
C ALA A 96 19.94 7.85 -19.38
N ASP A 97 19.62 8.77 -20.29
CA ASP A 97 20.28 10.07 -20.45
C ASP A 97 19.80 11.11 -19.42
N GLY A 98 18.91 10.74 -18.49
CA GLY A 98 18.38 11.63 -17.44
C GLY A 98 17.51 12.77 -17.97
N GLN A 99 17.12 12.72 -19.25
CA GLN A 99 16.30 13.75 -19.90
C GLN A 99 14.80 13.54 -19.70
N THR A 100 14.38 12.39 -19.15
CA THR A 100 12.95 12.14 -18.89
C THR A 100 12.47 13.07 -17.78
N GLY A 101 11.53 13.96 -18.09
CA GLY A 101 10.94 14.87 -17.11
C GLY A 101 10.16 14.13 -16.01
N LEU A 102 10.04 14.75 -14.84
CA LEU A 102 9.39 14.14 -13.66
C LEU A 102 7.98 13.58 -13.95
N PRO A 103 7.07 14.26 -14.69
CA PRO A 103 5.76 13.69 -14.97
C PRO A 103 5.83 12.34 -15.70
N ARG A 104 6.72 12.23 -16.69
CA ARG A 104 6.92 10.98 -17.44
C ARG A 104 7.58 9.90 -16.59
N LEU A 105 8.51 10.26 -15.71
CA LEU A 105 9.11 9.32 -14.74
C LEU A 105 8.04 8.72 -13.82
N LEU A 106 7.14 9.57 -13.29
CA LEU A 106 6.04 9.15 -12.42
C LEU A 106 5.06 8.23 -13.16
N ALA A 107 4.73 8.53 -14.42
CA ALA A 107 3.88 7.67 -15.24
C ALA A 107 4.50 6.28 -15.47
N LEU A 108 5.80 6.23 -15.81
CA LEU A 108 6.54 4.97 -15.98
C LEU A 108 6.61 4.15 -14.68
N TRP A 109 6.85 4.82 -13.55
CA TRP A 109 6.83 4.17 -12.24
C TRP A 109 5.45 3.62 -11.91
N SER A 110 4.40 4.42 -12.14
CA SER A 110 3.01 4.06 -11.91
C SER A 110 2.62 2.82 -12.72
N GLU A 111 3.01 2.76 -14.01
CA GLU A 111 2.78 1.58 -14.85
C GLU A 111 3.51 0.35 -14.29
N PHE A 112 4.81 0.49 -13.99
CA PHE A 112 5.64 -0.59 -13.48
C PHE A 112 5.13 -1.16 -12.15
N SER A 113 4.91 -0.29 -11.17
CA SER A 113 4.46 -0.65 -9.82
C SER A 113 3.09 -1.31 -9.86
N THR A 114 2.18 -0.84 -10.71
CA THR A 114 0.86 -1.47 -10.90
C THR A 114 1.01 -2.90 -11.41
N ARG A 115 1.84 -3.15 -12.44
CA ARG A 115 2.09 -4.52 -12.94
C ARG A 115 2.71 -5.43 -11.87
N ALA A 116 3.68 -4.91 -11.10
CA ALA A 116 4.32 -5.66 -10.02
C ALA A 116 3.32 -6.03 -8.90
N LEU A 117 2.47 -5.08 -8.50
CA LEU A 117 1.46 -5.32 -7.47
C LEU A 117 0.35 -6.26 -7.95
N VAL A 118 -0.06 -6.22 -9.23
CA VAL A 118 -0.96 -7.23 -9.80
C VAL A 118 -0.37 -8.63 -9.64
N PHE A 119 0.89 -8.81 -10.02
CA PHE A 119 1.61 -10.08 -9.87
C PHE A 119 1.65 -10.56 -8.42
N VAL A 120 1.96 -9.66 -7.47
CA VAL A 120 1.94 -9.97 -6.03
C VAL A 120 0.56 -10.41 -5.58
N CYS A 121 -0.48 -9.64 -5.90
CA CYS A 121 -1.86 -9.95 -5.51
C CYS A 121 -2.37 -11.28 -6.09
N GLN A 122 -2.01 -11.59 -7.34
CA GLN A 122 -2.33 -12.87 -7.98
C GLN A 122 -1.66 -14.05 -7.27
N SER A 123 -0.36 -13.93 -7.01
CA SER A 123 0.42 -14.98 -6.35
C SER A 123 -0.09 -15.22 -4.93
N PHE A 124 -0.32 -14.15 -4.18
CA PHE A 124 -0.90 -14.22 -2.84
C PHE A 124 -2.28 -14.88 -2.85
N ARG A 125 -3.15 -14.52 -3.80
CA ARG A 125 -4.47 -15.16 -3.96
C ARG A 125 -4.33 -16.65 -4.24
N ASN A 126 -3.42 -17.04 -5.15
CA ASN A 126 -3.22 -18.44 -5.49
C ASN A 126 -2.78 -19.25 -4.27
N GLN A 127 -1.91 -18.69 -3.43
CA GLN A 127 -1.50 -19.30 -2.17
C GLN A 127 -2.67 -19.39 -1.17
N LEU A 128 -3.37 -18.27 -0.96
CA LEU A 128 -4.48 -18.20 0.01
C LEU A 128 -5.62 -19.18 -0.32
N LEU A 129 -5.93 -19.33 -1.61
CA LEU A 129 -6.98 -20.22 -2.11
C LEU A 129 -6.45 -21.63 -2.47
N GLN A 130 -5.17 -21.91 -2.22
CA GLN A 130 -4.50 -23.17 -2.56
C GLN A 130 -4.73 -23.60 -4.02
N LEU A 131 -4.74 -22.62 -4.94
CA LEU A 131 -4.88 -22.88 -6.37
C LEU A 131 -3.57 -23.45 -6.91
N LYS A 132 -3.67 -24.33 -7.90
CA LYS A 132 -2.50 -24.81 -8.64
C LYS A 132 -1.97 -23.71 -9.55
N TYR A 133 -0.67 -23.46 -9.51
CA TYR A 133 0.04 -22.54 -10.39
C TYR A 133 1.42 -23.10 -10.75
N ASP A 134 2.01 -22.61 -11.84
CA ASP A 134 3.38 -22.97 -12.22
C ASP A 134 4.37 -22.15 -11.38
N VAL A 135 5.03 -22.82 -10.44
CA VAL A 135 6.02 -22.18 -9.55
C VAL A 135 7.19 -21.63 -10.35
N THR A 136 7.61 -22.31 -11.43
CA THR A 136 8.72 -21.88 -12.29
C THR A 136 8.40 -20.57 -12.97
N GLU A 137 7.17 -20.44 -13.50
CA GLU A 137 6.70 -19.20 -14.13
C GLU A 137 6.70 -18.04 -13.12
N VAL A 138 6.26 -18.29 -11.88
CA VAL A 138 6.26 -17.28 -10.81
C VAL A 138 7.68 -16.89 -10.41
N GLU A 139 8.61 -17.84 -10.27
CA GLU A 139 10.03 -17.59 -9.95
C GLU A 139 10.73 -16.77 -11.04
N GLU A 140 10.55 -17.13 -12.31
CA GLU A 140 11.10 -16.37 -13.44
C GLU A 140 10.55 -14.94 -13.44
N ARG A 141 9.25 -14.80 -13.21
CA ARG A 141 8.58 -13.50 -13.19
C ARG A 141 9.04 -12.63 -12.02
N GLN A 142 9.15 -13.21 -10.83
CA GLN A 142 9.69 -12.56 -9.64
C GLN A 142 11.11 -12.05 -9.92
N THR A 143 11.97 -12.88 -10.49
CA THR A 143 13.36 -12.52 -10.83
C THR A 143 13.41 -11.32 -11.78
N GLN A 144 12.60 -11.32 -12.84
CA GLN A 144 12.53 -10.20 -13.77
C GLN A 144 12.10 -8.89 -13.10
N LEU A 145 11.10 -8.92 -12.24
CA LEU A 145 10.61 -7.75 -11.50
C LEU A 145 11.65 -7.23 -10.51
N LEU A 146 12.33 -8.12 -9.78
CA LEU A 146 13.40 -7.74 -8.84
C LEU A 146 14.59 -7.10 -9.55
N LEU A 147 14.99 -7.63 -10.71
CA LEU A 147 16.02 -6.99 -11.54
C LEU A 147 15.61 -5.58 -11.96
N ARG A 148 14.35 -5.39 -12.37
CA ARG A 148 13.81 -4.08 -12.75
C ARG A 148 13.72 -3.11 -11.57
N LEU A 149 13.34 -3.59 -10.39
CA LEU A 149 13.33 -2.80 -9.16
C LEU A 149 14.72 -2.27 -8.82
N ARG A 150 15.77 -3.09 -8.94
CA ARG A 150 17.15 -2.64 -8.72
C ARG A 150 17.55 -1.52 -9.69
N GLN A 151 17.15 -1.63 -10.97
CA GLN A 151 17.38 -0.58 -11.97
C GLN A 151 16.62 0.71 -11.61
N TRP A 152 15.37 0.59 -11.17
CA TRP A 152 14.58 1.72 -10.67
C TRP A 152 15.25 2.41 -9.47
N ARG A 153 15.82 1.65 -8.53
CA ARG A 153 16.51 2.25 -7.38
C ARG A 153 17.69 3.12 -7.82
N ALA A 154 18.55 2.57 -8.67
CA ALA A 154 19.70 3.31 -9.19
C ALA A 154 19.27 4.58 -9.94
N LEU A 155 18.19 4.52 -10.73
CA LEU A 155 17.64 5.68 -11.40
C LEU A 155 17.09 6.72 -10.42
N LEU A 156 16.29 6.32 -9.42
CA LEU A 156 15.75 7.24 -8.43
C LEU A 156 16.86 7.96 -7.66
N ASP A 157 17.94 7.26 -7.30
CA ASP A 157 19.10 7.84 -6.64
C ASP A 157 19.78 8.90 -7.53
N GLN A 158 19.95 8.63 -8.83
CA GLN A 158 20.50 9.61 -9.79
C GLN A 158 19.60 10.85 -9.93
N TYR A 159 18.28 10.64 -10.07
CA TYR A 159 17.31 11.73 -10.18
C TYR A 159 17.27 12.59 -8.91
N LEU A 160 17.43 11.99 -7.73
CA LEU A 160 17.49 12.71 -6.46
C LEU A 160 18.73 13.60 -6.37
N VAL A 161 19.90 13.10 -6.78
CA VAL A 161 21.13 13.90 -6.84
C VAL A 161 20.99 15.08 -7.82
N GLY A 162 20.32 14.86 -8.96
CA GLY A 162 20.07 15.87 -9.96
C GLY A 162 18.90 16.83 -9.66
N ALA A 163 18.15 16.61 -8.59
CA ALA A 163 16.92 17.35 -8.30
C ALA A 163 17.21 18.82 -7.94
N LYS A 164 16.79 19.74 -8.83
CA LYS A 164 17.02 21.18 -8.71
C LYS A 164 15.99 21.93 -7.86
N SER A 165 14.75 21.42 -7.78
CA SER A 165 13.67 22.05 -7.01
C SER A 165 13.22 21.17 -5.85
N GLU A 166 12.75 21.80 -4.78
CA GLU A 166 12.28 21.08 -3.58
C GLU A 166 11.03 20.24 -3.88
N THR A 167 10.14 20.72 -4.76
CA THR A 167 8.97 19.95 -5.22
C THR A 167 9.37 18.66 -5.94
N VAL A 168 10.35 18.73 -6.85
CA VAL A 168 10.84 17.54 -7.56
C VAL A 168 11.51 16.58 -6.59
N ARG A 169 12.33 17.11 -5.68
CA ARG A 169 12.98 16.32 -4.63
C ARG A 169 11.96 15.63 -3.72
N TYR A 170 10.90 16.33 -3.34
CA TYR A 170 9.80 15.78 -2.54
C TYR A 170 9.11 14.61 -3.26
N SER A 171 8.71 14.80 -4.52
CA SER A 171 8.09 13.74 -5.32
C SER A 171 8.99 12.50 -5.45
N LEU A 172 10.29 12.69 -5.67
CA LEU A 172 11.23 11.58 -5.76
C LEU A 172 11.44 10.87 -4.41
N LYS A 173 11.51 11.62 -3.30
CA LYS A 173 11.56 11.05 -1.95
C LYS A 173 10.30 10.25 -1.63
N MET A 174 9.13 10.69 -2.10
CA MET A 174 7.86 9.96 -1.95
C MET A 174 7.91 8.59 -2.63
N LEU A 175 8.57 8.48 -3.79
CA LEU A 175 8.67 7.20 -4.49
C LEU A 175 9.50 6.14 -3.75
N ILE A 176 10.43 6.53 -2.88
CA ILE A 176 11.32 5.58 -2.18
C ILE A 176 10.54 4.61 -1.28
N PRO A 177 9.66 5.06 -0.35
CA PRO A 177 8.80 4.17 0.43
C PRO A 177 7.98 3.21 -0.43
N HIS A 178 7.41 3.68 -1.55
CA HIS A 178 6.66 2.82 -2.47
C HIS A 178 7.56 1.81 -3.18
N TRP A 179 8.78 2.20 -3.54
CA TRP A 179 9.76 1.29 -4.10
C TRP A 179 10.13 0.18 -3.12
N LEU A 180 10.43 0.54 -1.86
CA LEU A 180 10.71 -0.41 -0.78
C LEU A 180 9.53 -1.36 -0.60
N MET A 181 8.30 -0.83 -0.59
CA MET A 181 7.08 -1.63 -0.48
C MET A 181 6.96 -2.67 -1.59
N VAL A 182 7.07 -2.25 -2.85
CA VAL A 182 6.98 -3.17 -4.00
C VAL A 182 8.14 -4.18 -3.99
N TYR A 183 9.34 -3.76 -3.58
CA TYR A 183 10.50 -4.63 -3.44
C TYR A 183 10.30 -5.74 -2.40
N ILE A 184 9.85 -5.38 -1.20
CA ILE A 184 9.58 -6.35 -0.12
C ILE A 184 8.49 -7.35 -0.55
N PHE A 185 7.35 -6.85 -1.05
CA PHE A 185 6.26 -7.71 -1.51
C PHE A 185 6.69 -8.68 -2.62
N THR A 186 7.41 -8.17 -3.62
CA THR A 186 7.90 -9.01 -4.73
C THR A 186 8.89 -10.05 -4.21
N SER A 187 9.76 -9.69 -3.28
CA SER A 187 10.77 -10.62 -2.73
C SER A 187 10.14 -11.75 -1.91
N CYS A 188 9.01 -11.50 -1.25
CA CYS A 188 8.34 -12.48 -0.39
C CYS A 188 7.24 -13.27 -1.10
N VAL A 189 7.02 -13.06 -2.40
CA VAL A 189 5.83 -13.54 -3.13
C VAL A 189 5.67 -15.06 -3.14
N LEU A 190 6.76 -15.82 -2.99
CA LEU A 190 6.78 -17.28 -3.01
C LEU A 190 6.64 -17.93 -1.64
N ASP A 191 6.64 -17.14 -0.57
CA ASP A 191 6.52 -17.66 0.79
C ASP A 191 5.07 -17.66 1.28
N PRO A 192 4.43 -18.84 1.40
CA PRO A 192 3.05 -18.92 1.87
C PRO A 192 2.90 -18.72 3.38
N THR A 193 4.01 -18.65 4.13
CA THR A 193 4.01 -18.57 5.61
C THR A 193 4.17 -17.16 6.15
N ASP A 194 4.45 -16.18 5.28
CA ASP A 194 4.67 -14.78 5.64
C ASP A 194 5.89 -14.55 6.57
N LEU A 195 6.82 -15.52 6.66
CA LEU A 195 8.02 -15.48 7.49
C LEU A 195 9.22 -14.82 6.78
N SER A 196 9.26 -14.85 5.45
CA SER A 196 10.37 -14.27 4.67
C SER A 196 10.51 -12.78 4.88
N TYR A 197 9.42 -12.10 5.27
CA TYR A 197 9.41 -10.68 5.60
C TYR A 197 10.39 -10.32 6.74
N ASP A 198 10.76 -11.25 7.62
CA ASP A 198 11.69 -10.94 8.72
C ASP A 198 13.09 -10.55 8.26
N HIS A 199 13.50 -10.98 7.07
CA HIS A 199 14.78 -10.60 6.47
C HIS A 199 14.82 -9.11 6.05
N PHE A 200 13.66 -8.44 6.04
CA PHE A 200 13.50 -7.06 5.59
C PHE A 200 13.33 -6.06 6.75
N GLU A 201 13.75 -6.41 7.96
CA GLU A 201 13.80 -5.46 9.08
C GLU A 201 14.47 -4.13 8.71
N PRO A 202 15.66 -4.10 8.09
CA PRO A 202 16.32 -2.85 7.72
C PRO A 202 15.46 -1.97 6.79
N GLU A 203 14.81 -2.59 5.80
CA GLU A 203 13.96 -1.92 4.84
C GLU A 203 12.67 -1.40 5.49
N PHE A 204 12.07 -2.14 6.43
CA PHE A 204 10.93 -1.63 7.21
C PHE A 204 11.31 -0.40 8.04
N ARG A 205 12.50 -0.40 8.65
CA ARG A 205 13.02 0.77 9.38
C ARG A 205 13.31 1.93 8.43
N GLU A 206 13.82 1.66 7.23
CA GLU A 206 13.99 2.68 6.20
C GLU A 206 12.64 3.28 5.79
N ILE A 207 11.60 2.46 5.55
CA ILE A 207 10.23 2.96 5.29
C ILE A 207 9.79 3.90 6.40
N ASN A 208 9.88 3.49 7.67
CA ASN A 208 9.49 4.33 8.80
C ASN A 208 10.25 5.65 8.82
N THR A 209 11.57 5.61 8.64
CA THR A 209 12.42 6.81 8.64
C THR A 209 12.03 7.78 7.52
N ARG A 210 11.81 7.27 6.30
CA ARG A 210 11.42 8.08 5.15
C ARG A 210 10.01 8.65 5.29
N CYS A 211 9.05 7.84 5.73
CA CYS A 211 7.69 8.29 6.01
C CYS A 211 7.66 9.34 7.11
N ALA A 212 8.49 9.21 8.14
CA ALA A 212 8.65 10.21 9.18
C ALA A 212 9.13 11.56 8.62
N GLU A 213 10.24 11.54 7.85
CA GLU A 213 10.78 12.72 7.19
C GLU A 213 9.71 13.44 6.34
N LEU A 214 9.00 12.67 5.49
CA LEU A 214 7.98 13.19 4.60
C LEU A 214 6.78 13.75 5.36
N LEU A 215 6.28 13.04 6.37
CA LEU A 215 5.18 13.49 7.22
C LEU A 215 5.52 14.80 7.95
N ALA A 216 6.75 14.93 8.46
CA ALA A 216 7.20 16.15 9.10
C ALA A 216 7.23 17.34 8.12
N MET A 217 7.68 17.11 6.88
CA MET A 217 7.64 18.12 5.82
C MET A 217 6.21 18.56 5.51
N GLU A 218 5.27 17.62 5.37
CA GLU A 218 3.86 17.94 5.09
C GLU A 218 3.21 18.75 6.22
N ILE A 219 3.41 18.34 7.47
CA ILE A 219 2.87 19.07 8.63
C ILE A 219 3.41 20.51 8.68
N TYR A 220 4.71 20.68 8.42
CA TYR A 220 5.36 21.99 8.43
C TYR A 220 4.88 22.90 7.30
N GLN A 221 4.88 22.41 6.05
CA GLN A 221 4.49 23.19 4.86
C GLN A 221 3.05 23.67 4.94
N GLU A 222 2.17 22.89 5.54
CA GLU A 222 0.76 23.22 5.66
C GLU A 222 0.45 24.24 6.78
N GLY A 223 1.45 24.66 7.56
CA GLY A 223 1.27 25.63 8.64
C GLY A 223 0.30 25.15 9.74
N SER A 224 0.04 23.85 9.83
CA SER A 224 -0.88 23.29 10.83
C SER A 224 -0.30 23.45 12.22
N ALA A 225 -0.95 24.25 13.08
CA ALA A 225 -0.50 24.52 14.44
C ALA A 225 -0.43 23.26 15.33
N THR A 226 -1.15 22.18 14.97
CA THR A 226 -1.15 20.89 15.67
C THR A 226 -1.30 19.73 14.68
N ALA A 227 -0.81 18.55 15.04
CA ALA A 227 -1.00 17.35 14.24
C ALA A 227 -2.47 16.91 14.15
N GLN A 228 -3.31 17.27 15.13
CA GLN A 228 -4.75 17.02 15.04
C GLN A 228 -5.41 17.86 13.94
N SER A 229 -4.96 19.10 13.75
CA SER A 229 -5.42 19.94 12.63
C SER A 229 -5.01 19.38 11.27
N PHE A 230 -3.82 18.78 11.18
CA PHE A 230 -3.34 18.13 9.97
C PHE A 230 -4.18 16.88 9.63
N ARG A 231 -4.45 16.01 10.60
CA ARG A 231 -5.26 14.80 10.45
C ARG A 231 -6.68 15.06 9.95
N ASN A 232 -7.29 16.17 10.34
CA ASN A 232 -8.67 16.51 9.95
C ASN A 232 -8.79 17.00 8.49
N LYS A 233 -7.68 17.11 7.76
CA LYS A 233 -7.69 17.52 6.35
C LYS A 233 -8.09 16.35 5.46
N ILE A 234 -8.61 16.70 4.28
CA ILE A 234 -8.88 15.75 3.20
C ILE A 234 -7.82 16.00 2.13
N LYS A 235 -6.96 15.02 1.92
CA LYS A 235 -6.06 14.99 0.77
C LYS A 235 -6.65 14.08 -0.29
N PHE A 236 -6.37 14.38 -1.55
CA PHE A 236 -6.72 13.50 -2.64
C PHE A 236 -5.45 13.14 -3.40
N SER A 237 -4.99 11.90 -3.19
CA SER A 237 -3.93 11.26 -3.97
C SER A 237 -4.46 9.92 -4.47
N LEU A 238 -4.05 9.50 -5.67
CA LEU A 238 -4.46 8.21 -6.24
C LEU A 238 -3.48 7.09 -5.84
N GLY A 239 -3.11 7.02 -4.56
CA GLY A 239 -2.30 5.93 -3.99
C GLY A 239 -0.79 6.17 -3.90
N ASP A 240 -0.31 7.40 -4.12
CA ASP A 240 1.11 7.79 -3.93
C ASP A 240 1.36 8.45 -2.55
N GLY A 241 0.50 8.16 -1.57
CA GLY A 241 0.62 8.69 -0.21
C GLY A 241 1.25 7.70 0.77
N LEU A 242 1.47 8.16 2.00
CA LEU A 242 2.19 7.40 3.04
C LEU A 242 1.39 6.22 3.62
N ILE A 243 0.09 6.14 3.32
CA ILE A 243 -0.81 5.11 3.82
C ILE A 243 -0.35 3.70 3.44
N THR A 244 -0.04 3.44 2.16
CA THR A 244 0.25 2.07 1.71
C THR A 244 1.60 1.53 2.21
N PRO A 245 2.72 2.29 2.20
CA PRO A 245 3.97 1.83 2.79
C PRO A 245 3.86 1.56 4.30
N LEU A 246 3.19 2.44 5.05
CA LEU A 246 3.00 2.22 6.49
C LEU A 246 2.05 1.04 6.77
N ALA A 247 1.00 0.84 5.96
CA ALA A 247 0.11 -0.32 6.06
C ALA A 247 0.84 -1.65 5.82
N LEU A 248 1.87 -1.64 4.97
CA LEU A 248 2.77 -2.77 4.79
C LEU A 248 3.58 -3.01 6.07
N VAL A 249 4.26 -1.99 6.61
CA VAL A 249 5.08 -2.13 7.82
C VAL A 249 4.26 -2.71 8.96
N ILE A 250 3.08 -2.14 9.24
CA ILE A 250 2.21 -2.58 10.34
C ILE A 250 1.73 -4.01 10.14
N GLY A 251 1.37 -4.40 8.91
CA GLY A 251 0.76 -5.69 8.63
C GLY A 251 1.74 -6.84 8.38
N LYS A 252 2.98 -6.55 7.95
CA LYS A 252 3.94 -7.59 7.53
C LYS A 252 5.18 -7.69 8.41
N CYS A 253 5.63 -6.60 9.04
CA CYS A 253 6.74 -6.65 9.98
C CYS A 253 6.30 -7.35 11.27
N ARG A 254 7.11 -8.27 11.83
CA ARG A 254 6.81 -8.93 13.11
C ARG A 254 7.48 -8.28 14.32
N ILE A 255 8.26 -7.22 14.10
CA ILE A 255 8.96 -6.49 15.16
C ILE A 255 8.01 -5.46 15.74
N HIS A 256 7.67 -5.66 17.00
CA HIS A 256 6.71 -4.84 17.73
C HIS A 256 7.00 -3.35 17.58
N ASP A 257 8.23 -2.93 17.92
CA ASP A 257 8.61 -1.53 17.92
C ASP A 257 8.45 -0.85 16.57
N VAL A 258 8.89 -1.52 15.49
CA VAL A 258 8.82 -1.00 14.13
C VAL A 258 7.36 -0.83 13.70
N ARG A 259 6.49 -1.78 14.09
CA ARG A 259 5.04 -1.68 13.83
C ARG A 259 4.40 -0.53 14.59
N MET A 260 4.73 -0.37 15.88
CA MET A 260 4.11 0.67 16.70
C MET A 260 4.55 2.07 16.26
N GLU A 261 5.83 2.25 15.88
CA GLU A 261 6.32 3.49 15.27
C GLU A 261 5.56 3.81 13.97
N ALA A 262 5.33 2.80 13.11
CA ALA A 262 4.55 2.97 11.88
C ALA A 262 3.08 3.33 12.16
N ALA A 263 2.44 2.66 13.12
CA ALA A 263 1.07 2.91 13.52
C ALA A 263 0.87 4.34 14.06
N GLU A 264 1.85 4.82 14.82
CA GLU A 264 1.86 6.18 15.39
C GLU A 264 2.03 7.27 14.33
N MET A 265 2.72 7.00 13.23
CA MET A 265 2.71 7.89 12.06
C MET A 265 1.40 7.79 11.29
N PHE A 266 0.90 6.57 11.08
CA PHE A 266 -0.30 6.30 10.31
C PHE A 266 -1.52 7.03 10.88
N ARG A 267 -1.70 7.03 12.20
CA ARG A 267 -2.83 7.71 12.86
C ARG A 267 -2.86 9.22 12.65
N LEU A 268 -1.75 9.82 12.24
CA LEU A 268 -1.66 11.26 11.96
C LEU A 268 -2.02 11.60 10.52
N LEU A 269 -2.06 10.60 9.63
CA LEU A 269 -2.34 10.83 8.24
C LEU A 269 -3.79 11.31 8.05
N PRO A 270 -3.99 12.30 7.16
CA PRO A 270 -5.32 12.70 6.74
C PRO A 270 -5.98 11.57 5.95
N ARG A 271 -7.28 11.73 5.70
CA ARG A 271 -7.97 10.89 4.71
C ARG A 271 -7.37 11.16 3.33
N GLU A 272 -7.03 10.10 2.61
CA GLU A 272 -6.57 10.17 1.22
C GLU A 272 -7.59 9.46 0.33
N ALA A 273 -8.38 10.17 -0.48
CA ALA A 273 -9.34 9.56 -1.41
C ALA A 273 -10.19 8.41 -0.79
N ALA A 274 -9.97 7.18 -1.25
CA ALA A 274 -10.59 5.92 -0.83
C ALA A 274 -10.12 5.42 0.55
N TRP A 275 -8.98 5.92 1.01
CA TRP A 275 -8.29 5.49 2.20
C TRP A 275 -8.67 6.39 3.36
N ASP A 276 -9.63 5.94 4.16
CA ASP A 276 -9.78 6.47 5.51
C ASP A 276 -8.70 5.88 6.40
N ALA A 277 -7.72 6.72 6.70
CA ALA A 277 -6.57 6.34 7.49
C ALA A 277 -7.00 5.79 8.86
N GLN A 278 -8.09 6.29 9.46
CA GLN A 278 -8.54 5.87 10.78
C GLN A 278 -9.09 4.44 10.76
N ALA A 279 -9.98 4.12 9.84
CA ALA A 279 -10.50 2.77 9.78
C ALA A 279 -9.45 1.75 9.32
N LEU A 280 -8.55 2.15 8.42
CA LEU A 280 -7.45 1.31 7.97
C LEU A 280 -6.48 0.99 9.11
N ILE A 281 -6.08 1.98 9.89
CA ILE A 281 -5.17 1.73 11.03
C ILE A 281 -5.84 0.82 12.05
N ILE A 282 -7.13 1.02 12.34
CA ILE A 282 -7.85 0.22 13.33
C ILE A 282 -7.94 -1.24 12.90
N GLY A 283 -8.36 -1.54 11.67
CA GLY A 283 -8.37 -2.92 11.20
C GLY A 283 -6.97 -3.54 11.15
N LYS A 284 -5.94 -2.76 10.81
CA LYS A 284 -4.54 -3.24 10.86
C LYS A 284 -4.07 -3.51 12.28
N LEU A 285 -4.42 -2.67 13.25
CA LEU A 285 -4.11 -2.92 14.67
C LEU A 285 -4.90 -4.09 15.23
N GLY A 286 -6.11 -4.35 14.72
CA GLY A 286 -6.84 -5.57 15.04
C GLY A 286 -6.07 -6.84 14.64
N LEU A 287 -5.45 -6.85 13.46
CA LEU A 287 -4.53 -7.91 13.04
C LEU A 287 -3.34 -8.03 13.99
N VAL A 288 -2.67 -6.90 14.29
CA VAL A 288 -1.51 -6.88 15.18
C VAL A 288 -1.87 -7.38 16.58
N LEU A 289 -3.03 -7.01 17.12
CA LEU A 289 -3.51 -7.45 18.43
C LEU A 289 -3.58 -8.97 18.54
N MET A 290 -4.16 -9.63 17.54
CA MET A 290 -4.26 -11.09 17.53
C MET A 290 -2.89 -11.75 17.45
N GLU A 291 -2.01 -11.19 16.63
CA GLU A 291 -0.64 -11.68 16.47
C GLU A 291 0.19 -11.52 17.76
N GLU A 292 0.09 -10.37 18.40
CA GLU A 292 0.84 -10.02 19.61
C GLU A 292 0.41 -10.86 20.82
N ARG A 293 -0.88 -11.20 20.94
CA ARG A 293 -1.38 -12.15 21.96
C ARG A 293 -0.79 -13.54 21.84
N ALA A 294 -0.41 -13.94 20.63
CA ALA A 294 0.24 -15.22 20.36
C ALA A 294 1.78 -15.11 20.39
N ARG A 295 2.33 -13.93 20.70
CA ARG A 295 3.78 -13.76 20.81
C ARG A 295 4.31 -14.61 21.95
N VAL A 296 5.31 -15.42 21.66
CA VAL A 296 6.06 -16.15 22.67
C VAL A 296 6.98 -15.16 23.41
N ILE A 297 7.12 -15.29 24.73
CA ILE A 297 7.70 -14.30 25.69
C ILE A 297 9.03 -13.63 25.25
N HIS A 298 9.82 -14.25 24.36
CA HIS A 298 11.05 -13.67 23.79
C HIS A 298 11.19 -13.85 22.26
N GLY A 299 10.08 -14.10 21.58
CA GLY A 299 10.06 -14.59 20.20
C GLY A 299 9.30 -13.73 19.22
N TYR A 300 9.39 -14.14 17.96
CA TYR A 300 8.50 -13.67 16.91
C TYR A 300 7.11 -14.29 17.05
N VAL A 301 6.11 -13.64 16.45
CA VAL A 301 4.77 -14.20 16.27
C VAL A 301 4.85 -15.46 15.41
N PRO A 302 4.43 -16.65 15.87
CA PRO A 302 4.56 -17.88 15.09
C PRO A 302 3.72 -17.83 13.81
N SER A 303 4.14 -18.57 12.76
CA SER A 303 3.46 -18.57 11.45
C SER A 303 1.98 -18.96 11.55
N ASN A 304 1.65 -19.93 12.41
CA ASN A 304 0.28 -20.37 12.68
C ASN A 304 -0.58 -19.36 13.46
N SER A 305 -0.04 -18.20 13.80
CA SER A 305 -0.75 -17.09 14.44
C SER A 305 -0.64 -15.81 13.62
N ARG A 306 -0.17 -15.91 12.36
CA ARG A 306 -0.24 -14.83 11.38
C ARG A 306 -1.63 -14.75 10.77
N TRP A 307 -2.12 -13.53 10.63
CA TRP A 307 -3.45 -13.25 10.13
C TRP A 307 -3.38 -12.37 8.89
N PHE A 308 -4.40 -12.49 8.04
CA PHE A 308 -4.65 -11.62 6.92
C PHE A 308 -6.03 -11.00 7.06
N TRP A 309 -6.10 -9.67 6.95
CA TRP A 309 -7.38 -8.98 6.92
C TRP A 309 -8.01 -9.19 5.54
N THR A 310 -9.26 -9.66 5.50
CA THR A 310 -9.95 -10.07 4.25
C THR A 310 -11.13 -9.19 3.88
N GLY A 311 -11.54 -8.30 4.79
CA GLY A 311 -12.71 -7.46 4.58
C GLY A 311 -13.14 -6.77 5.86
N GLY A 312 -13.83 -5.65 5.73
CA GLY A 312 -14.53 -5.03 6.84
C GLY A 312 -15.78 -4.28 6.40
N GLU A 313 -16.72 -4.12 7.32
CA GLU A 313 -17.90 -3.29 7.15
C GLU A 313 -17.89 -2.18 8.20
N TRP A 314 -18.16 -0.95 7.75
CA TRP A 314 -18.30 0.18 8.65
C TRP A 314 -19.73 0.34 9.08
N ASP A 315 -19.92 0.36 10.37
CA ASP A 315 -21.12 0.87 10.98
C ASP A 315 -20.84 2.31 11.42
N ILE A 316 -21.20 3.26 10.55
CA ILE A 316 -20.98 4.70 10.78
C ILE A 316 -21.82 5.17 11.96
N ASP A 317 -23.04 4.64 12.11
CA ASP A 317 -23.99 5.06 13.14
C ASP A 317 -23.47 4.67 14.54
N ASN A 318 -22.93 3.46 14.66
CA ASN A 318 -22.35 2.97 15.91
C ASN A 318 -20.84 3.26 16.05
N ARG A 319 -20.21 3.89 15.04
CA ARG A 319 -18.77 4.19 14.99
C ARG A 319 -17.90 2.96 15.24
N VAL A 320 -18.28 1.82 14.66
CA VAL A 320 -17.51 0.58 14.75
C VAL A 320 -17.12 0.02 13.39
N LEU A 321 -16.01 -0.70 13.37
CA LEU A 321 -15.53 -1.47 12.25
C LEU A 321 -15.70 -2.97 12.53
N HIS A 322 -16.57 -3.63 11.77
CA HIS A 322 -16.69 -5.09 11.76
C HIS A 322 -15.66 -5.67 10.79
N SER A 323 -14.51 -6.10 11.31
CA SER A 323 -13.43 -6.67 10.52
C SER A 323 -13.49 -8.19 10.44
N ARG A 324 -13.08 -8.75 9.30
CA ARG A 324 -12.99 -10.18 9.02
C ARG A 324 -11.57 -10.56 8.64
N TYR A 325 -11.00 -11.50 9.37
CA TYR A 325 -9.64 -12.00 9.18
C TYR A 325 -9.65 -13.47 8.80
N VAL A 326 -8.59 -13.90 8.13
CA VAL A 326 -8.29 -15.31 7.89
C VAL A 326 -6.86 -15.60 8.35
N ARG A 327 -6.63 -16.75 8.95
CA ARG A 327 -5.29 -17.17 9.33
C ARG A 327 -4.50 -17.57 8.08
N ILE A 328 -3.23 -17.18 8.01
CA ILE A 328 -2.39 -17.45 6.84
C ILE A 328 -2.15 -18.96 6.69
N VAL A 329 -1.76 -19.61 7.79
CA VAL A 329 -1.63 -21.07 7.83
C VAL A 329 -3.00 -21.68 8.17
N PRO A 330 -3.52 -22.62 7.36
CA PRO A 330 -4.80 -23.27 7.62
C PRO A 330 -4.77 -24.16 8.88
N ALA A 331 -5.90 -24.75 9.23
CA ALA A 331 -5.96 -25.81 10.25
C ALA A 331 -5.23 -27.08 9.79
N GLU A 332 -5.04 -28.06 10.69
CA GLU A 332 -4.37 -29.33 10.38
C GLU A 332 -5.09 -30.14 9.28
N ASP A 333 -6.40 -29.98 9.17
CA ASP A 333 -7.23 -30.59 8.12
C ASP A 333 -7.24 -29.80 6.79
N GLY A 334 -6.48 -28.71 6.72
CA GLY A 334 -6.38 -27.83 5.56
C GLY A 334 -7.49 -26.78 5.45
N SER A 335 -8.46 -26.75 6.38
CA SER A 335 -9.56 -25.77 6.36
C SER A 335 -9.10 -24.35 6.72
N PRO A 336 -9.67 -23.30 6.10
CA PRO A 336 -9.35 -21.92 6.44
C PRO A 336 -9.95 -21.55 7.80
N ILE A 337 -9.17 -20.85 8.64
CA ILE A 337 -9.64 -20.35 9.93
C ILE A 337 -10.00 -18.88 9.79
N HIS A 338 -11.27 -18.56 10.03
CA HIS A 338 -11.79 -17.19 9.97
C HIS A 338 -12.03 -16.62 11.37
N LEU A 339 -11.83 -15.31 11.53
CA LEU A 339 -12.20 -14.58 12.73
C LEU A 339 -12.89 -13.27 12.39
N GLY A 340 -13.99 -12.96 13.06
CA GLY A 340 -14.64 -11.65 13.04
C GLY A 340 -14.30 -10.86 14.30
N MET A 341 -14.09 -9.56 14.18
CA MET A 341 -13.87 -8.66 15.32
C MET A 341 -14.59 -7.34 15.11
N THR A 342 -15.23 -6.83 16.16
CA THR A 342 -15.81 -5.48 16.20
C THR A 342 -14.81 -4.57 16.88
N LEU A 343 -14.39 -3.51 16.20
CA LEU A 343 -13.41 -2.55 16.66
C LEU A 343 -14.04 -1.16 16.79
N ASP A 344 -13.79 -0.48 17.90
CA ASP A 344 -14.23 0.90 18.14
C ASP A 344 -13.39 1.87 17.28
N LEU A 345 -14.04 2.76 16.52
CA LEU A 345 -13.34 3.74 15.68
C LEU A 345 -12.70 4.89 16.47
N ASP A 346 -13.15 5.12 17.70
CA ASP A 346 -12.69 6.20 18.58
C ASP A 346 -11.58 5.74 19.52
N SER A 347 -11.38 4.44 19.68
CA SER A 347 -10.39 3.86 20.58
C SER A 347 -9.45 2.90 19.84
N LEU A 348 -8.16 3.26 19.77
CA LEU A 348 -7.15 2.35 19.23
C LEU A 348 -6.93 1.19 20.20
N PRO A 349 -6.78 -0.05 19.71
CA PRO A 349 -6.41 -1.18 20.55
C PRO A 349 -5.09 -0.92 21.29
N ASP A 350 -5.03 -1.20 22.59
CA ASP A 350 -3.81 -1.08 23.39
C ASP A 350 -2.87 -2.26 23.17
N ILE A 351 -2.18 -2.23 22.02
CA ILE A 351 -1.23 -3.30 21.65
C ILE A 351 -0.05 -3.36 22.61
N CYS A 352 0.44 -2.21 23.08
CA CYS A 352 1.60 -2.16 23.97
C CYS A 352 1.27 -2.77 25.33
N GLY A 353 0.09 -2.46 25.90
CA GLY A 353 -0.37 -3.05 27.15
C GLY A 353 -0.51 -4.57 27.09
N GLU A 354 -1.00 -5.11 25.97
CA GLU A 354 -1.18 -6.56 25.77
C GLU A 354 0.13 -7.36 25.82
N VAL A 355 1.26 -6.76 25.47
CA VAL A 355 2.58 -7.39 25.52
C VAL A 355 3.48 -6.87 26.64
N GLY A 356 2.94 -6.01 27.53
CA GLY A 356 3.71 -5.37 28.59
C GLY A 356 4.83 -4.46 28.08
N CYS A 357 4.70 -3.89 26.88
CA CYS A 357 5.67 -2.95 26.33
C CYS A 357 5.60 -1.62 27.11
N THR A 358 6.75 -1.17 27.62
CA THR A 358 6.88 0.12 28.33
C THR A 358 7.57 1.20 27.49
N LYS A 359 7.92 0.90 26.24
CA LYS A 359 8.57 1.85 25.34
C LYS A 359 7.54 2.87 24.86
N ASP A 360 7.93 4.14 24.88
CA ASP A 360 7.11 5.21 24.33
C ASP A 360 7.30 5.28 22.80
N HIS A 361 6.28 4.87 22.06
CA HIS A 361 6.26 4.89 20.59
C HIS A 361 5.74 6.21 20.00
N SER A 362 5.38 7.20 20.83
CA SER A 362 4.81 8.45 20.37
C SER A 362 5.72 9.18 19.38
N TYR A 363 5.19 9.47 18.19
CA TYR A 363 5.93 10.07 17.08
C TYR A 363 6.50 11.48 17.40
N LEU A 364 7.81 11.68 17.16
CA LEU A 364 8.64 12.79 17.65
C LEU A 364 8.19 14.24 17.30
N PRO A 365 7.65 14.55 16.10
CA PRO A 365 7.10 15.89 15.80
C PRO A 365 5.98 16.33 16.75
N LEU A 366 5.28 15.39 17.40
CA LEU A 366 4.31 15.69 18.44
C LEU A 366 4.96 16.17 19.75
N ARG A 367 6.23 15.82 19.99
CA ARG A 367 6.98 16.27 21.18
C ARG A 367 7.45 17.72 21.04
N HIS A 368 7.99 18.08 19.88
CA HIS A 368 8.39 19.48 19.60
C HIS A 368 7.19 20.44 19.48
N ALA A 369 6.04 19.96 19.01
CA ALA A 369 4.79 20.73 19.06
C ALA A 369 4.31 21.02 20.49
N ARG A 370 4.72 20.22 21.49
CA ARG A 370 4.42 20.43 22.91
C ARG A 370 5.50 21.23 23.67
N SER A 371 6.75 21.26 23.19
CA SER A 371 7.87 21.88 23.90
C SER A 371 8.43 23.17 23.29
N GLY A 372 7.87 23.66 22.18
CA GLY A 372 8.22 24.97 21.64
C GLY A 372 9.20 24.94 20.48
N LEU A 373 8.83 25.73 19.47
CA LEU A 373 9.65 26.23 18.39
C LEU A 373 11.00 26.74 18.90
N ARG A 374 12.14 26.14 18.50
CA ARG A 374 13.39 26.87 18.23
C ARG A 374 14.53 26.11 17.55
N ASP A 375 14.65 24.79 17.63
CA ASP A 375 15.94 24.15 17.33
C ASP A 375 16.00 23.19 16.13
N VAL A 376 15.18 23.38 15.09
CA VAL A 376 15.34 22.64 13.82
C VAL A 376 15.48 23.60 12.64
N MET A 377 16.49 24.46 12.71
CA MET A 377 17.10 25.11 11.54
C MET A 377 18.55 25.49 11.87
N HIS A 378 19.44 24.49 11.77
CA HIS A 378 20.85 24.70 11.43
C HIS A 378 21.35 23.55 10.57
#